data_AF-A0A1V5QNC4-F1
#
_entry.id   AF-A0A1V5QNC4-F1
#
_cell.length_a   1.000
_cell.length_b   1.000
_cell.length_c   1.000
_cell.angle_alpha   90.00
_cell.angle_beta   90.00
_cell.angle_gamma   90.00
#
_symmetry.space_group_name_H-M   'P 1'
#
loop_
_entity.id
_entity.type
_entity.pdbx_description
1 polymer ?
#
loop_
_entity_poly.entity_id
_entity_poly.type
_entity_poly.pdbx_seq_one_letter_code
_entity_poly.pdbx_strand_id
1 'polypeptide(L)'
;MLEDRGRFCDFFLNSVPNLDPAKRDVAMVAGACLWIRRDLWFELGGFPTWFGSTAEDLFLCCAARLRGMRVQVVDGPGFFHLIGHSLGGSAVGDRVLVTSKSRRFRSERNKIAVMVACYPAACLLLALPLLVASLLFEGLALSLMQNDSSIFSDIYWRALVCAWAERKRMLEMRRKRSVAMRSFFSVFVWIPYKLRMLWRYGIPQIK
;
A
#
# COMPACT_ATOMS: atom_id res chain seq x y z
N MET A 1 -5.56 19.73 9.51
CA MET A 1 -5.29 19.86 8.06
C MET A 1 -6.00 18.71 7.35
N LEU A 2 -6.40 18.87 6.08
CA LEU A 2 -6.96 17.77 5.30
C LEU A 2 -5.82 16.82 4.88
N GLU A 3 -5.92 15.55 5.26
CA GLU A 3 -4.90 14.52 4.94
C GLU A 3 -5.13 13.88 3.56
N ASP A 4 -6.36 13.41 3.30
CA ASP A 4 -6.74 12.85 2.01
C ASP A 4 -8.28 12.84 1.80
N ARG A 5 -8.68 12.67 0.55
CA ARG A 5 -10.03 12.39 0.05
C ARG A 5 -9.99 11.04 -0.66
N GLY A 6 -9.59 9.99 0.08
CA GLY A 6 -9.21 8.71 -0.49
C GLY A 6 -7.82 8.76 -1.13
N ARG A 7 -7.36 7.62 -1.62
CA ARG A 7 -5.96 7.48 -2.07
C ARG A 7 -5.88 6.79 -3.42
N PHE A 8 -5.05 7.36 -4.30
CA PHE A 8 -4.52 6.64 -5.45
C PHE A 8 -3.40 5.71 -5.01
N CYS A 9 -2.88 4.92 -5.94
CA CYS A 9 -1.68 4.12 -5.72
C CYS A 9 -0.66 4.40 -6.81
N ASP A 10 0.63 4.38 -6.48
CA ASP A 10 1.64 4.22 -7.53
C ASP A 10 1.71 2.77 -8.01
N PHE A 11 2.53 2.52 -9.04
CA PHE A 11 2.73 1.19 -9.60
C PHE A 11 3.29 0.14 -8.60
N PHE A 12 3.88 0.58 -7.49
CA PHE A 12 4.37 -0.28 -6.41
C PHE A 12 3.45 -0.29 -5.19
N LEU A 13 2.19 0.11 -5.39
CA LEU A 13 1.14 0.14 -4.37
C LEU A 13 1.44 1.06 -3.18
N ASN A 14 2.32 2.05 -3.33
CA ASN A 14 2.43 3.11 -2.33
C ASN A 14 1.21 4.03 -2.43
N SER A 15 0.57 4.29 -1.30
CA SER A 15 -0.63 5.12 -1.25
C SER A 15 -0.30 6.59 -1.51
N VAL A 16 -1.04 7.23 -2.43
CA VAL A 16 -0.89 8.63 -2.80
C VAL A 16 -2.15 9.39 -2.39
N PRO A 17 -2.07 10.40 -1.51
CA PRO A 17 -3.25 11.13 -1.06
C PRO A 17 -3.92 11.86 -2.23
N ASN A 18 -5.22 11.67 -2.39
CA ASN A 18 -6.03 12.50 -3.27
C ASN A 18 -6.48 13.74 -2.50
N LEU A 19 -6.20 14.94 -3.00
CA LEU A 19 -6.68 16.19 -2.40
C LEU A 19 -7.75 16.87 -3.28
N ASP A 20 -7.99 16.33 -4.47
CA ASP A 20 -8.91 16.88 -5.46
C ASP A 20 -10.33 16.36 -5.20
N PRO A 21 -11.28 17.24 -4.80
CA PRO A 21 -12.66 16.84 -4.53
C PRO A 21 -13.42 16.37 -5.78
N ALA A 22 -12.95 16.70 -6.98
CA ALA A 22 -13.57 16.23 -8.22
C ALA A 22 -13.25 14.75 -8.51
N LYS A 23 -12.15 14.22 -7.96
CA LYS A 23 -11.71 12.85 -8.19
C LYS A 23 -12.24 11.91 -7.12
N ARG A 24 -13.46 11.40 -7.32
CA ARG A 24 -14.12 10.51 -6.36
C ARG A 24 -13.75 9.05 -6.52
N ASP A 25 -13.42 8.61 -7.73
CA ASP A 25 -12.92 7.26 -8.01
C ASP A 25 -11.46 7.15 -7.58
N VAL A 26 -11.19 6.33 -6.58
CA VAL A 26 -9.85 6.18 -5.96
C VAL A 26 -9.39 4.71 -5.98
N ALA A 27 -8.13 4.48 -5.64
CA ALA A 27 -7.57 3.13 -5.55
C ALA A 27 -7.95 2.46 -4.24
N MET A 28 -7.92 3.22 -3.14
CA MET A 28 -8.31 2.75 -1.82
C MET A 28 -8.92 3.87 -0.97
N VAL A 29 -9.70 3.47 0.02
CA VAL A 29 -10.12 4.31 1.16
C VAL A 29 -9.58 3.69 2.44
N ALA A 30 -9.40 4.51 3.48
CA ALA A 30 -8.89 4.01 4.76
C ALA A 30 -9.88 3.05 5.40
N GLY A 31 -9.39 1.90 5.89
CA GLY A 31 -10.22 0.92 6.59
C GLY A 31 -10.96 1.47 7.83
N ALA A 32 -10.47 2.56 8.42
CA ALA A 32 -11.11 3.25 9.56
C ALA A 32 -12.49 3.85 9.22
N CYS A 33 -12.78 4.11 7.95
CA CYS A 33 -14.06 4.62 7.49
C CYS A 33 -14.39 4.06 6.10
N LEU A 34 -14.68 2.76 6.05
CA LEU A 34 -14.97 2.01 4.82
C LEU A 34 -16.35 1.36 4.92
N TRP A 35 -17.19 1.58 3.90
CA TRP A 35 -18.46 0.88 3.71
C TRP A 35 -18.39 -0.03 2.50
N ILE A 36 -18.91 -1.24 2.66
CA ILE A 36 -18.95 -2.26 1.63
C ILE A 36 -20.20 -3.11 1.85
N ARG A 37 -20.83 -3.55 0.74
CA ARG A 37 -21.97 -4.45 0.83
C ARG A 37 -21.55 -5.75 1.53
N ARG A 38 -22.43 -6.25 2.39
CA ARG A 38 -22.17 -7.48 3.18
C ARG A 38 -21.84 -8.68 2.30
N ASP A 39 -22.60 -8.87 1.23
CA ASP A 39 -22.38 -9.97 0.29
C ASP A 39 -21.02 -9.86 -0.40
N LEU A 40 -20.65 -8.67 -0.89
CA LEU A 40 -19.34 -8.42 -1.49
C LEU A 40 -18.20 -8.62 -0.47
N TRP A 41 -18.37 -8.22 0.79
CA TRP A 41 -17.38 -8.47 1.84
C TRP A 41 -17.07 -9.97 1.99
N PHE A 42 -18.11 -10.80 2.10
CA PHE A 42 -17.96 -12.24 2.22
C PHE A 42 -17.43 -12.88 0.93
N GLU A 43 -17.88 -12.42 -0.24
CA GLU A 43 -17.37 -12.86 -1.55
C GLU A 43 -15.86 -12.57 -1.71
N LEU A 44 -15.39 -11.43 -1.20
CA LEU A 44 -13.98 -11.03 -1.23
C LEU A 44 -13.16 -11.58 -0.06
N GLY A 45 -13.78 -12.33 0.86
CA GLY A 45 -13.10 -12.93 2.01
C GLY A 45 -12.62 -11.92 3.07
N GLY A 46 -13.16 -10.70 3.08
CA GLY A 46 -12.81 -9.66 4.06
C GLY A 46 -11.33 -9.29 4.10
N PHE A 47 -10.87 -8.90 5.29
CA PHE A 47 -9.46 -8.59 5.54
C PHE A 47 -8.61 -9.83 5.80
N PRO A 48 -7.45 -9.99 5.13
CA PRO A 48 -6.57 -11.12 5.39
C PRO A 48 -6.00 -11.06 6.81
N THR A 49 -6.38 -12.00 7.67
CA THR A 49 -6.01 -11.98 9.10
C THR A 49 -4.50 -12.00 9.33
N TRP A 50 -3.75 -12.69 8.45
CA TRP A 50 -2.29 -12.80 8.54
C TRP A 50 -1.54 -11.51 8.16
N PHE A 51 -2.23 -10.50 7.62
CA PHE A 51 -1.62 -9.18 7.40
C PHE A 51 -1.24 -8.51 8.71
N GLY A 52 -2.00 -8.77 9.78
CA GLY A 52 -1.85 -8.17 11.12
C GLY A 52 -2.23 -6.69 11.15
N SER A 53 -1.62 -5.88 10.28
CA SER A 53 -1.92 -4.46 10.07
C SER A 53 -1.34 -3.99 8.74
N THR A 54 -1.87 -2.88 8.21
CA THR A 54 -1.43 -2.22 6.97
C THR A 54 -1.76 -3.00 5.71
N ALA A 55 -2.35 -2.30 4.73
CA ALA A 55 -2.68 -2.78 3.39
C ALA A 55 -3.82 -3.82 3.30
N GLU A 56 -4.50 -4.13 4.41
CA GLU A 56 -5.73 -4.94 4.39
C GLU A 56 -6.87 -4.23 3.64
N ASP A 57 -6.98 -2.92 3.82
CA ASP A 57 -7.92 -2.04 3.12
C ASP A 57 -7.55 -1.90 1.64
N LEU A 58 -6.27 -1.75 1.32
CA LEU A 58 -5.75 -1.76 -0.03
C LEU A 58 -6.07 -3.09 -0.73
N PHE A 59 -5.84 -4.24 -0.08
CA PHE A 59 -6.20 -5.56 -0.62
C PHE A 59 -7.68 -5.61 -0.99
N LEU A 60 -8.56 -5.26 -0.04
CA LEU A 60 -10.00 -5.34 -0.24
C LEU A 60 -10.45 -4.42 -1.38
N CYS A 61 -9.92 -3.19 -1.44
CA CYS A 61 -10.22 -2.24 -2.50
C CYS A 61 -9.75 -2.75 -3.88
N CYS A 62 -8.51 -3.26 -3.98
CA CYS A 62 -8.01 -3.86 -5.22
C CYS A 62 -8.85 -5.07 -5.65
N ALA A 63 -9.21 -5.95 -4.71
CA ALA A 63 -10.03 -7.12 -4.96
C ALA A 63 -11.44 -6.74 -5.46
N ALA A 64 -12.07 -5.72 -4.86
CA ALA A 64 -13.35 -5.18 -5.32
C ALA A 64 -13.24 -4.60 -6.74
N ARG A 65 -12.19 -3.83 -7.04
CA ARG A 65 -11.94 -3.29 -8.38
C ARG A 65 -11.75 -4.37 -9.44
N LEU A 66 -11.12 -5.49 -9.10
CA LEU A 66 -10.99 -6.63 -10.02
C LEU A 66 -12.33 -7.26 -10.38
N ARG A 67 -13.36 -7.10 -9.54
CA ARG A 67 -14.74 -7.50 -9.80
C ARG A 67 -15.57 -6.43 -10.52
N GLY A 68 -14.96 -5.30 -10.87
CA GLY A 68 -15.62 -4.19 -11.55
C GLY A 68 -16.36 -3.23 -10.64
N MET A 69 -16.19 -3.38 -9.32
CA MET A 69 -16.71 -2.42 -8.36
C MET A 69 -15.84 -1.16 -8.37
N ARG A 70 -16.48 0.00 -8.23
CA ARG A 70 -15.75 1.26 -7.99
C ARG A 70 -15.49 1.42 -6.50
N VAL A 71 -14.32 1.95 -6.18
CA VAL A 71 -13.98 2.42 -4.84
C VAL A 71 -14.11 3.94 -4.89
N GLN A 72 -15.06 4.48 -4.14
CA GLN A 72 -15.44 5.88 -4.24
C GLN A 72 -15.41 6.57 -2.88
N VAL A 73 -15.05 7.85 -2.89
CA VAL A 73 -15.24 8.74 -1.74
C VAL A 73 -16.59 9.43 -1.88
N VAL A 74 -17.39 9.35 -0.83
CA VAL A 74 -18.71 9.98 -0.77
C VAL A 74 -18.59 11.49 -0.61
N ASP A 75 -19.58 12.21 -1.13
CA ASP A 75 -19.73 13.64 -0.89
C ASP A 75 -20.34 13.82 0.51
N GLY A 76 -19.58 14.38 1.44
CA GLY A 76 -20.02 14.47 2.82
C GLY A 76 -18.93 14.99 3.76
N PRO A 77 -19.29 15.25 5.04
CA PRO A 77 -18.30 15.60 6.03
C PRO A 77 -17.28 14.47 6.18
N GLY A 78 -16.00 14.85 6.28
CA GLY A 78 -14.93 13.90 6.57
C GLY A 78 -14.99 13.41 8.02
N PHE A 79 -14.00 12.62 8.41
CA PHE A 79 -13.82 12.16 9.78
C PHE A 79 -12.42 12.51 10.27
N PHE A 80 -12.27 12.70 11.57
CA PHE A 80 -10.96 12.88 12.19
C PHE A 80 -10.32 11.51 12.43
N HIS A 81 -9.08 11.35 11.98
CA HIS A 81 -8.34 10.12 12.13
C HIS A 81 -6.98 10.40 12.77
N LEU A 82 -6.71 9.76 13.90
CA LEU A 82 -5.43 9.86 14.56
C LEU A 82 -4.42 8.91 13.88
N ILE A 83 -3.68 9.44 12.91
CA ILE A 83 -2.73 8.67 12.11
C ILE A 83 -1.48 8.34 12.92
N GLY A 84 -1.02 7.09 12.84
CA GLY A 84 0.31 6.70 13.29
C GLY A 84 0.47 6.46 14.79
N HIS A 85 -0.59 6.64 15.59
CA HIS A 85 -0.56 6.46 17.05
C HIS A 85 -0.16 5.04 17.46
N SER A 86 -0.80 4.01 16.88
CA SER A 86 -0.55 2.61 17.28
C SER A 86 0.69 1.97 16.65
N LEU A 87 1.13 2.46 15.48
CA LEU A 87 2.18 1.80 14.68
C LEU A 87 3.47 2.63 14.56
N GLY A 88 3.52 3.82 15.18
CA GLY A 88 4.69 4.67 15.20
C GLY A 88 5.05 5.21 13.82
N GLY A 89 4.20 6.08 13.27
CA GLY A 89 4.65 6.87 12.13
C GLY A 89 3.63 7.86 11.58
N SER A 90 4.07 9.10 11.50
CA SER A 90 3.40 10.25 10.91
C SER A 90 4.48 11.24 10.47
N ALA A 91 4.12 12.22 9.65
CA ALA A 91 4.95 13.41 9.53
C ALA A 91 4.99 14.11 10.90
N VAL A 92 6.18 14.40 11.42
CA VAL A 92 6.34 15.24 12.62
C VAL A 92 6.43 16.68 12.15
N GLY A 93 5.32 17.41 12.24
CA GLY A 93 5.18 18.73 11.62
C GLY A 93 5.42 18.69 10.10
N ASP A 94 5.96 19.76 9.53
CA ASP A 94 6.16 19.90 8.08
C ASP A 94 7.48 19.31 7.54
N ARG A 95 8.32 18.66 8.37
CA ARG A 95 9.75 18.51 7.99
C ARG A 95 10.32 17.10 7.98
N VAL A 96 9.80 16.13 8.73
CA VAL A 96 10.42 14.80 8.79
C VAL A 96 9.38 13.69 8.79
N LEU A 97 9.58 12.71 7.90
CA LEU A 97 8.85 11.45 7.92
C LEU A 97 9.46 10.53 8.96
N VAL A 98 8.67 10.18 9.98
CA VAL A 98 9.09 9.21 11.00
C VAL A 98 8.28 7.92 10.84
N THR A 99 8.97 6.78 10.94
CA THR A 99 8.33 5.47 10.85
C THR A 99 9.08 4.44 11.69
N SER A 100 8.36 3.44 12.21
CA SER A 100 9.00 2.28 12.83
C SER A 100 9.46 1.24 11.80
N LYS A 101 10.52 0.49 12.13
CA LYS A 101 10.96 -0.71 11.38
C LYS A 101 9.82 -1.70 11.18
N SER A 102 9.05 -1.99 12.24
CA SER A 102 7.94 -2.95 12.17
C SER A 102 6.81 -2.51 11.24
N ARG A 103 6.47 -1.21 11.21
CA ARG A 103 5.47 -0.68 10.27
C ARG A 103 5.95 -0.80 8.82
N ARG A 104 7.21 -0.44 8.56
CA ARG A 104 7.80 -0.55 7.21
C ARG A 104 7.84 -2.00 6.74
N PHE A 105 8.34 -2.92 7.58
CA PHE A 105 8.36 -4.36 7.29
C PHE A 105 6.96 -4.86 6.88
N ARG A 106 5.93 -4.58 7.68
CA ARG A 106 4.56 -5.01 7.40
C ARG A 106 4.02 -4.38 6.11
N SER A 107 4.28 -3.09 5.89
CA SER A 107 3.88 -2.40 4.66
C SER A 107 4.49 -3.04 3.41
N GLU A 108 5.80 -3.29 3.40
CA GLU A 108 6.47 -3.87 2.24
C GLU A 108 6.04 -5.32 1.99
N ARG A 109 5.99 -6.16 3.05
CA ARG A 109 5.52 -7.55 2.95
C ARG A 109 4.07 -7.63 2.44
N ASN A 110 3.17 -6.83 3.01
CA ASN A 110 1.75 -6.89 2.66
C ASN A 110 1.50 -6.31 1.26
N LYS A 111 2.24 -5.28 0.83
CA LYS A 111 2.17 -4.79 -0.56
C LYS A 111 2.58 -5.86 -1.57
N ILE A 112 3.63 -6.65 -1.29
CA ILE A 112 3.98 -7.81 -2.13
C ILE A 112 2.79 -8.78 -2.22
N ALA A 113 2.15 -9.08 -1.07
CA ALA A 113 0.99 -9.95 -1.02
C ALA A 113 -0.18 -9.42 -1.88
N VAL A 114 -0.50 -8.13 -1.77
CA VAL A 114 -1.54 -7.49 -2.58
C VAL A 114 -1.18 -7.52 -4.06
N MET A 115 0.08 -7.25 -4.41
CA MET A 115 0.53 -7.28 -5.80
C MET A 115 0.37 -8.68 -6.39
N VAL A 116 0.83 -9.73 -5.68
CA VAL A 116 0.67 -11.12 -6.12
C VAL A 116 -0.81 -11.51 -6.24
N ALA A 117 -1.64 -11.08 -5.29
CA ALA A 117 -3.05 -11.43 -5.27
C ALA A 117 -3.87 -10.69 -6.34
N CYS A 118 -3.52 -9.45 -6.66
CA CYS A 118 -4.39 -8.56 -7.44
C CYS A 118 -3.83 -8.11 -8.80
N TYR A 119 -2.52 -8.15 -9.04
CA TYR A 119 -2.00 -7.71 -10.34
C TYR A 119 -2.33 -8.73 -11.45
N PRO A 120 -2.70 -8.24 -12.66
CA PRO A 120 -2.73 -9.07 -13.84
C PRO A 120 -1.40 -9.82 -14.00
N ALA A 121 -1.45 -11.11 -14.37
CA ALA A 121 -0.26 -11.97 -14.38
C ALA A 121 0.88 -11.40 -15.24
N ALA A 122 0.58 -10.88 -16.43
CA ALA A 122 1.57 -10.24 -17.30
C ALA A 122 2.24 -9.03 -16.64
N CYS A 123 1.48 -8.17 -15.96
CA CYS A 123 2.04 -7.03 -15.23
C CYS A 123 2.87 -7.47 -14.03
N LEU A 124 2.42 -8.51 -13.31
CA LEU A 124 3.13 -9.02 -12.13
C LEU A 124 4.54 -9.52 -12.49
N LEU A 125 4.71 -10.15 -13.65
CA LEU A 125 6.03 -10.63 -14.12
C LEU A 125 7.05 -9.51 -14.27
N LEU A 126 6.61 -8.30 -14.61
CA LEU A 126 7.47 -7.12 -14.72
C LEU A 126 7.54 -6.35 -13.39
N ALA A 127 6.40 -6.16 -12.73
CA ALA A 127 6.29 -5.34 -11.52
C ALA A 127 7.02 -5.94 -10.33
N LEU A 128 6.97 -7.27 -10.16
CA LEU A 128 7.52 -7.92 -8.97
C LEU A 128 9.06 -7.87 -8.94
N PRO A 129 9.80 -8.20 -10.02
CA PRO A 129 11.26 -8.01 -10.04
C PRO A 129 11.68 -6.55 -9.82
N LEU A 130 10.97 -5.60 -10.42
CA LEU A 130 11.24 -4.17 -10.24
C LEU A 130 10.99 -3.72 -8.79
N LEU A 131 9.92 -4.20 -8.17
CA LEU A 131 9.65 -3.96 -6.75
C LEU A 131 10.78 -4.53 -5.89
N VAL A 132 11.19 -5.78 -6.12
CA VAL A 132 12.28 -6.43 -5.36
C VAL A 132 13.58 -5.63 -5.50
N ALA A 133 13.97 -5.25 -6.72
CA ALA A 133 15.14 -4.42 -6.96
C ALA A 133 15.04 -3.07 -6.23
N SER A 134 13.88 -2.41 -6.29
CA SER A 134 13.64 -1.15 -5.57
C SER A 134 13.74 -1.32 -4.06
N LEU A 135 13.25 -2.42 -3.49
CA LEU A 135 13.32 -2.68 -2.05
C LEU A 135 14.75 -2.95 -1.59
N LEU A 136 15.51 -3.74 -2.36
CA LEU A 136 16.91 -4.00 -2.07
C LEU A 136 17.74 -2.72 -2.15
N PHE A 137 17.53 -1.91 -3.19
CA PHE A 137 18.19 -0.62 -3.35
C PHE A 137 17.84 0.35 -2.22
N GLU A 138 16.55 0.54 -1.93
CA GLU A 138 16.08 1.42 -0.85
C GLU A 138 16.63 0.98 0.51
N GLY A 139 16.63 -0.33 0.78
CA GLY A 139 17.16 -0.88 2.02
C GLY A 139 18.66 -0.66 2.20
N LEU A 140 19.46 -0.89 1.14
CA LEU A 140 20.89 -0.62 1.17
C LEU A 140 21.17 0.87 1.33
N ALA A 141 20.50 1.72 0.55
CA ALA A 141 20.67 3.16 0.61
C ALA A 141 20.35 3.71 2.01
N LEU A 142 19.20 3.36 2.59
CA LEU A 142 18.82 3.85 3.92
C LEU A 142 19.70 3.29 5.04
N SER A 143 20.19 2.05 4.91
CA SER A 143 21.12 1.48 5.89
C SER A 143 22.46 2.22 5.88
N LEU A 144 22.97 2.57 4.70
CA LEU A 144 24.20 3.36 4.56
C LEU A 144 24.00 4.79 5.08
N MET A 145 22.89 5.44 4.71
CA MET A 145 22.59 6.82 5.09
C MET A 145 22.37 7.00 6.59
N GLN A 146 21.78 6.02 7.26
CA GLN A 146 21.50 6.06 8.71
C GLN A 146 22.54 5.29 9.53
N ASN A 147 23.58 4.73 8.88
CA ASN A 147 24.60 3.88 9.50
C ASN A 147 24.01 2.77 10.40
N ASP A 148 22.94 2.13 9.92
CA ASP A 148 22.21 1.08 10.64
C ASP A 148 21.89 -0.07 9.68
N SER A 149 22.70 -1.12 9.69
CA SER A 149 22.52 -2.31 8.85
C SER A 149 21.24 -3.10 9.18
N SER A 150 20.69 -2.92 10.38
CA SER A 150 19.45 -3.59 10.77
C SER A 150 18.23 -3.07 10.00
N ILE A 151 18.31 -1.87 9.40
CA ILE A 151 17.27 -1.38 8.47
C ILE A 151 17.10 -2.36 7.30
N PHE A 152 18.20 -2.78 6.67
CA PHE A 152 18.15 -3.74 5.58
C PHE A 152 17.62 -5.10 6.06
N SER A 153 18.18 -5.65 7.13
CA SER A 153 17.81 -7.00 7.62
C SER A 153 16.38 -7.07 8.12
N ASP A 154 15.95 -6.11 8.94
CA ASP A 154 14.70 -6.19 9.71
C ASP A 154 13.49 -5.73 8.91
N ILE A 155 13.71 -4.89 7.89
CA ILE A 155 12.66 -4.36 7.02
C ILE A 155 12.66 -5.10 5.69
N TYR A 156 13.67 -4.85 4.86
CA TYR A 156 13.62 -5.15 3.42
C TYR A 156 13.90 -6.63 3.15
N TRP A 157 14.99 -7.16 3.70
CA TRP A 157 15.31 -8.58 3.58
C TRP A 157 14.24 -9.45 4.24
N ARG A 158 13.86 -9.12 5.48
CA ARG A 158 12.80 -9.82 6.19
C ARG A 158 11.46 -9.77 5.44
N ALA A 159 11.08 -8.64 4.84
CA ALA A 159 9.86 -8.55 4.04
C ALA A 159 9.87 -9.52 2.87
N LEU A 160 10.99 -9.63 2.14
CA LEU A 160 11.15 -10.56 1.02
C LEU A 160 11.12 -12.03 1.46
N VAL A 161 11.87 -12.37 2.52
CA VAL A 161 11.92 -13.74 3.05
C VAL A 161 10.56 -14.18 3.58
N CYS A 162 9.89 -13.34 4.38
CA CYS A 162 8.55 -13.63 4.87
C CYS A 162 7.52 -13.68 3.74
N ALA A 163 7.64 -12.81 2.73
CA ALA A 163 6.76 -12.87 1.55
C ALA A 163 6.92 -14.19 0.81
N TRP A 164 8.15 -14.66 0.63
CA TRP A 164 8.44 -15.95 0.01
C TRP A 164 7.94 -17.13 0.85
N ALA A 165 8.09 -17.07 2.17
CA ALA A 165 7.56 -18.09 3.07
C ALA A 165 6.03 -18.22 2.94
N GLU A 166 5.34 -17.08 2.83
CA GLU A 166 3.87 -17.01 2.70
C GLU A 166 3.36 -17.10 1.25
N ARG A 167 4.23 -17.41 0.26
CA ARG A 167 3.87 -17.41 -1.17
C ARG A 167 2.66 -18.27 -1.51
N LYS A 168 2.47 -19.41 -0.82
CA LYS A 168 1.30 -20.29 -1.04
C LYS A 168 0.01 -19.57 -0.66
N ARG A 169 -0.03 -18.93 0.51
CA ARG A 169 -1.18 -18.13 0.96
C ARG A 169 -1.46 -16.96 0.01
N MET A 170 -0.41 -16.29 -0.49
CA MET A 170 -0.58 -15.21 -1.46
C MET A 170 -1.18 -15.70 -2.79
N LEU A 171 -0.77 -16.87 -3.26
CA LEU A 171 -1.31 -17.48 -4.48
C LEU A 171 -2.75 -17.97 -4.29
N GLU A 172 -3.10 -18.50 -3.11
CA GLU A 172 -4.48 -18.87 -2.75
C GLU A 172 -5.40 -17.65 -2.69
N MET A 173 -4.87 -16.49 -2.28
CA MET A 173 -5.60 -15.22 -2.27
C MET A 173 -5.80 -14.61 -3.67
N ARG A 174 -5.23 -15.20 -4.72
CA ARG A 174 -5.23 -14.61 -6.06
C ARG A 174 -6.65 -14.41 -6.58
N ARG A 175 -6.96 -13.18 -6.98
CA ARG A 175 -8.29 -12.77 -7.41
C ARG A 175 -8.40 -12.85 -8.92
N LYS A 176 -9.44 -13.54 -9.39
CA LYS A 176 -9.84 -13.52 -10.80
C LYS A 176 -10.32 -12.11 -11.16
N ARG A 177 -9.82 -11.61 -12.28
CA ARG A 177 -10.17 -10.31 -12.86
C ARG A 177 -11.34 -10.47 -13.83
N SER A 178 -12.40 -9.69 -13.67
CA SER A 178 -13.51 -9.58 -14.63
C SER A 178 -13.46 -8.30 -15.47
N VAL A 179 -12.60 -7.33 -15.14
CA VAL A 179 -12.48 -6.04 -15.85
C VAL A 179 -11.21 -5.90 -16.67
N ALA A 180 -11.20 -5.09 -17.71
CA ALA A 180 -9.99 -4.78 -18.49
C ALA A 180 -8.85 -4.20 -17.62
N MET A 181 -7.60 -4.49 -17.99
CA MET A 181 -6.40 -4.03 -17.29
C MET A 181 -6.36 -2.49 -17.11
N ARG A 182 -6.76 -1.75 -18.15
CA ARG A 182 -6.88 -0.28 -18.11
C ARG A 182 -7.84 0.23 -17.04
N SER A 183 -8.91 -0.52 -16.74
CA SER A 183 -9.90 -0.14 -15.71
C SER A 183 -9.35 -0.38 -14.30
N PHE A 184 -8.55 -1.45 -14.12
CA PHE A 184 -7.86 -1.69 -12.86
C PHE A 184 -6.86 -0.58 -12.54
N PHE A 185 -6.04 -0.20 -13.52
CA PHE A 185 -4.98 0.82 -13.36
C PHE A 185 -5.45 2.28 -13.52
N SER A 186 -6.75 2.55 -13.77
CA SER A 186 -7.23 3.93 -14.00
C SER A 186 -7.09 4.87 -12.80
N VAL A 187 -6.91 4.30 -11.60
CA VAL A 187 -6.73 5.02 -10.33
C VAL A 187 -5.28 4.96 -9.83
N PHE A 188 -4.36 4.56 -10.71
CA PHE A 188 -2.93 4.50 -10.42
C PHE A 188 -2.21 5.73 -10.98
N VAL A 189 -1.17 6.17 -10.27
CA VAL A 189 -0.24 7.19 -10.75
C VAL A 189 1.07 6.53 -11.18
N TRP A 190 1.68 7.04 -12.24
CA TRP A 190 2.89 6.44 -12.81
C TRP A 190 4.17 6.84 -12.09
N ILE A 191 4.16 7.99 -11.42
CA ILE A 191 5.32 8.50 -10.69
C ILE A 191 5.42 7.76 -9.34
N PRO A 192 6.54 7.08 -9.04
CA PRO A 192 6.74 6.42 -7.75
C PRO A 192 6.66 7.43 -6.61
N TYR A 193 5.72 7.20 -5.69
CA TYR A 193 5.39 8.18 -4.66
C TYR A 193 6.53 8.38 -3.66
N LYS A 194 7.31 7.31 -3.39
CA LYS A 194 8.49 7.39 -2.52
C LYS A 194 9.51 8.41 -3.00
N LEU A 195 9.72 8.55 -4.31
CA LEU A 195 10.62 9.56 -4.88
C LEU A 195 10.09 10.98 -4.64
N ARG A 196 8.77 11.19 -4.83
CA ARG A 196 8.12 12.46 -4.52
C ARG A 196 8.24 12.82 -3.04
N MET A 197 8.09 11.83 -2.16
CA MET A 197 8.22 12.02 -0.71
C MET A 197 9.67 12.32 -0.31
N LEU A 198 10.65 11.62 -0.90
CA LEU A 198 12.07 11.89 -0.70
C LEU A 198 12.44 13.32 -1.13
N TRP A 199 11.92 13.78 -2.27
CA TRP A 199 12.15 15.15 -2.72
C TRP A 199 11.50 16.18 -1.78
N ARG A 200 10.28 15.91 -1.29
CA ARG A 200 9.55 16.88 -0.45
C ARG A 200 10.05 16.94 1.00
N TYR A 201 10.40 15.80 1.59
CA TYR A 201 10.69 15.68 3.02
C TYR A 201 12.10 15.17 3.33
N GLY A 202 12.90 14.86 2.31
CA GLY A 202 14.22 14.26 2.50
C GLY A 202 14.15 12.81 2.99
N ILE A 203 15.26 12.38 3.57
CA ILE A 203 15.46 11.00 4.04
C ILE A 203 14.56 10.76 5.28
N PRO A 204 13.74 9.70 5.29
CA PRO A 204 12.90 9.39 6.44
C PRO A 204 13.73 8.91 7.63
N GLN A 205 13.33 9.28 8.84
CA GLN A 205 13.87 8.71 10.07
C GLN A 205 13.18 7.39 10.39
N ILE A 206 13.98 6.32 10.50
CA ILE A 206 13.50 5.00 10.87
C ILE A 206 13.87 4.73 12.32
N LYS A 207 12.85 4.48 13.15
CA LYS A 207 12.97 4.11 14.56
C LYS A 207 12.78 2.61 14.77
#